data_AF-A0A962MMI0-F1
#
_entry.id   AF-A0A962MMI0-F1
#
_cell.length_a   1.000
_cell.length_b   1.000
_cell.length_c   1.000
_cell.angle_alpha   90.00
_cell.angle_beta   90.00
_cell.angle_gamma   90.00
#
_symmetry.space_group_name_H-M   'P 1'
#
loop_
_entity.id
_entity.type
_entity.pdbx_description
1 polymer ?
#
loop_
_entity_poly.entity_id
_entity_poly.type
_entity_poly.pdbx_seq_one_letter_code
_entity_poly.pdbx_strand_id
1 'polypeptide(L)' 'MRAYSKACERNKVPILELLRDYFSAPGLILEIGSGTGQHAVYFAEQLPHLTWQPSDVSANLA' A
#
# COMPACT_ATOMS: atom_id res chain seq x y z
N MET A 1 -12.79 9.09 -12.24
CA MET A 1 -11.87 9.95 -11.46
C MET A 1 -11.07 9.02 -10.55
N ARG A 2 -9.75 8.89 -10.72
CA ARG A 2 -8.94 8.05 -9.82
C ARG A 2 -8.99 8.71 -8.43
N ALA A 3 -9.42 7.99 -7.41
CA ALA A 3 -9.49 8.54 -6.06
C ALA A 3 -8.07 8.92 -5.62
N TYR A 4 -7.87 10.17 -5.19
CA TYR A 4 -6.57 10.71 -4.82
C TYR A 4 -6.61 11.25 -3.38
N SER A 5 -5.65 10.82 -2.59
CA SER A 5 -5.46 11.13 -1.18
C SER A 5 -4.22 12.00 -1.01
N LYS A 6 -4.42 13.27 -0.67
CA LYS A 6 -3.33 14.19 -0.30
C LYS A 6 -2.57 13.71 0.95
N ALA A 7 -3.28 13.05 1.87
CA ALA A 7 -2.68 12.48 3.06
C ALA A 7 -1.65 11.40 2.70
N CYS A 8 -2.00 10.51 1.76
CA CYS A 8 -1.09 9.49 1.22
C CYS A 8 0.19 10.11 0.66
N GLU A 9 0.09 11.15 -0.17
CA GLU A 9 1.29 11.80 -0.73
C GLU A 9 2.21 12.40 0.34
N ARG A 10 1.64 12.97 1.40
CA ARG A 10 2.42 13.59 2.48
C ARG A 10 3.18 12.57 3.33
N ASN A 11 2.64 11.38 3.52
CA ASN A 11 3.16 10.42 4.50
C ASN A 11 3.74 9.13 3.91
N LYS A 12 3.63 8.88 2.59
CA LYS A 12 4.12 7.63 1.98
C LYS A 12 5.61 7.36 2.18
N VAL A 13 6.45 8.40 2.13
CA VAL A 13 7.91 8.26 2.31
C VAL A 13 8.30 7.86 3.74
N PRO A 14 7.91 8.60 4.80
CA PRO A 14 8.29 8.21 6.16
C PRO A 14 7.68 6.88 6.60
N ILE A 15 6.52 6.48 6.05
CA ILE A 15 5.96 5.15 6.31
C ILE A 15 6.82 4.07 5.63
N LEU A 16 7.18 4.25 4.36
CA LEU A 16 8.03 3.29 3.63
C LEU A 16 9.37 3.07 4.33
N GLU A 17 9.99 4.12 4.86
CA GLU A 17 11.26 4.02 5.60
C GLU A 17 11.15 3.02 6.75
N LEU A 18 10.06 3.10 7.54
CA LEU A 18 9.82 2.16 8.62
C LEU A 18 9.51 0.75 8.11
N LEU A 19 8.70 0.62 7.06
CA LEU A 19 8.30 -0.70 6.51
C LEU A 19 9.50 -1.51 5.99
N ARG A 20 10.55 -0.85 5.50
CA ARG A 20 11.79 -1.53 5.04
C ARG A 20 12.48 -2.32 6.14
N ASP A 21 12.38 -1.87 7.39
CA ASP A 21 13.01 -2.55 8.52
C ASP A 21 12.22 -3.80 8.94
N TYR A 22 10.90 -3.82 8.71
CA TYR A 22 10.03 -4.94 9.10
C TYR A 22 9.89 -6.01 8.01
N PHE A 23 9.93 -5.63 6.74
CA PHE A 23 9.71 -6.57 5.64
C PHE A 23 11.01 -6.95 4.93
N SER A 24 11.78 -7.84 5.54
CA SER A 24 13.07 -8.32 5.02
C SER A 24 12.97 -9.58 4.15
N ALA A 25 11.83 -10.27 4.14
CA ALA A 25 11.62 -11.52 3.41
C ALA A 25 10.44 -11.40 2.42
N PRO A 26 10.45 -12.16 1.31
CA PRO A 26 9.33 -12.17 0.37
C PRO A 26 8.02 -12.61 1.02
N GLY A 27 6.89 -12.09 0.53
CA GLY A 27 5.59 -12.41 1.12
C GLY A 27 4.41 -11.70 0.50
N LEU A 28 3.22 -12.04 0.99
CA LEU A 28 1.94 -11.41 0.65
C LEU A 28 1.51 -10.49 1.80
N ILE A 29 1.26 -9.23 1.50
CA ILE A 29 0.79 -8.22 2.46
C ILE A 29 -0.65 -7.87 2.14
N LEU A 30 -1.56 -8.08 3.09
CA LEU A 30 -2.94 -7.60 3.01
C LEU A 30 -3.03 -6.20 3.65
N GLU A 31 -3.38 -5.19 2.86
CA GLU A 31 -3.61 -3.83 3.34
C GLU A 31 -5.10 -3.64 3.66
N ILE A 32 -5.44 -3.58 4.94
CA ILE A 32 -6.82 -3.34 5.40
C ILE A 32 -7.16 -1.85 5.33
N GLY A 33 -8.33 -1.51 4.79
CA GLY A 33 -8.78 -0.11 4.67
C GLY A 33 -7.94 0.69 3.68
N SER A 34 -7.61 0.06 2.54
CA SER A 34 -6.70 0.61 1.53
C SER A 34 -7.22 1.89 0.86
N GLY A 35 -8.53 2.16 0.97
CA GLY A 35 -9.20 3.34 0.41
C GLY A 35 -8.91 3.52 -1.07
N THR A 36 -8.07 4.51 -1.40
CA THR A 36 -7.70 4.82 -2.79
C THR A 36 -6.68 3.84 -3.39
N GLY A 37 -6.06 2.99 -2.57
CA GLY A 37 -5.01 2.05 -2.95
C GLY A 37 -3.65 2.69 -3.27
N GLN A 38 -3.48 4.01 -3.04
CA GLN A 38 -2.23 4.69 -3.39
C GLN A 38 -1.02 4.24 -2.58
N HIS A 39 -1.20 3.91 -1.30
CA HIS A 39 -0.14 3.34 -0.48
C HIS A 39 0.26 1.96 -1.01
N ALA A 40 -0.71 1.07 -1.24
CA ALA A 40 -0.45 -0.24 -1.84
C ALA A 40 0.35 -0.16 -3.15
N VAL A 41 -0.02 0.72 -4.08
CA VAL A 41 0.73 0.91 -5.34
C VAL A 41 2.15 1.40 -5.08
N TYR A 42 2.30 2.45 -4.26
CA TYR A 42 3.61 3.01 -3.98
C TYR A 42 4.53 2.03 -3.24
N PHE A 43 4.02 1.29 -2.25
CA PHE A 43 4.82 0.33 -1.50
C PHE A 43 5.18 -0.90 -2.32
N ALA A 44 4.27 -1.40 -3.17
CA ALA A 44 4.57 -2.51 -4.08
C ALA A 44 5.74 -2.18 -5.04
N GLU A 45 5.81 -0.95 -5.54
CA GLU A 45 6.92 -0.51 -6.40
C GLU A 45 8.25 -0.41 -5.63
N GLN A 46 8.21 -0.08 -4.34
CA GLN A 46 9.40 0.18 -3.52
C GLN A 46 9.89 -1.05 -2.75
N LEU A 47 9.05 -2.07 -2.59
CA LEU A 47 9.32 -3.33 -1.89
C LEU A 47 8.97 -4.51 -2.81
N PRO A 48 9.70 -4.71 -3.92
CA PRO A 48 9.30 -5.61 -5.01
C PRO A 48 9.34 -7.10 -4.65
N HIS A 49 9.96 -7.47 -3.53
CA HIS A 49 9.89 -8.83 -2.99
C HIS A 49 8.55 -9.15 -2.32
N LEU A 50 7.70 -8.14 -2.12
CA LEU A 50 6.37 -8.28 -1.54
C LEU A 50 5.30 -8.15 -2.61
N THR A 51 4.24 -8.93 -2.46
CA THR A 51 2.99 -8.72 -3.20
C THR A 51 2.03 -7.97 -2.29
N TRP A 52 1.61 -6.78 -2.70
CA TRP A 52 0.64 -5.98 -1.97
C TRP A 52 -0.79 -6.25 -2.44
N GLN A 53 -1.66 -6.60 -1.52
CA GLN A 53 -3.07 -6.88 -1.77
C GLN A 53 -3.93 -5.84 -1.06
N PRO A 54 -4.48 -4.84 -1.78
CA PRO A 54 -5.46 -3.94 -1.20
C PRO A 54 -6.79 -4.67 -0.97
N SER A 55 -7.42 -4.40 0.16
CA SER A 55 -8.74 -4.95 0.54
C SER A 55 -9.90 -4.18 -0.11
N ASP A 56 -9.77 -2.86 -0.25
CA ASP A 56 -10.82 -1.96 -0.75
C ASP A 56 -10.85 -1.92 -2.28
N VAL A 57 -11.11 -3.07 -2.91
CA VAL A 57 -11.34 -3.20 -4.36
C VAL A 57 -12.83 -3.25 -4.67
N SER A 58 -13.24 -2.82 -5.87
CA SER A 58 -14.66 -2.78 -6.25
C SER A 58 -15.41 -4.10 -6.07
N ALA A 59 -14.73 -5.25 -6.19
CA ALA A 59 -15.33 -6.56 -5.98
C ALA A 59 -15.67 -6.87 -4.51
N ASN A 60 -15.04 -6.16 -3.56
CA ASN A 60 -15.21 -6.36 -2.11
C ASN A 60 -16.09 -5.27 -1.46
N LEU A 61 -16.45 -4.24 -2.21
CA LEU A 61 -17.29 -3.13 -1.72
C LEU A 61 -18.76 -3.41 -2.08
N ALA A 62 -19.66 -3.17 -1.13
CA ALA A 62 -21.11 -3.39 -1.27
C ALA A 62 -21.81 -2.26 -2.05
#